data_AF-M6D247-F1
#
_entry.id   AF-M6D247-F1
#
_cell.length_a   1.000
_cell.length_b   1.000
_cell.length_c   1.000
_cell.angle_alpha   90.00
_cell.angle_beta   90.00
_cell.angle_gamma   90.00
#
_symmetry.space_group_name_H-M   'P 1'
#
loop_
_entity.id
_entity.type
_entity.pdbx_description
1 polymer ?
#
loop_
_entity_poly.entity_id
_entity_poly.type
_entity_poly.pdbx_seq_one_letter_code
_entity_poly.pdbx_strand_id
1 'polypeptide(L)'
;MNLVNNISKASTAAFWLLWLGVLSGIVQLANLHPSSDGVILSIGWVILSIHILEVGIYSFRAGDRGGFKISDAAQVFVFGVFHLIPVSFSDKK
;
A
#
# COMPACT_ATOMS: atom_id res chain seq x y z
N MET A 1 0.12 -13.95 -16.20
CA MET A 1 -0.18 -12.90 -15.20
C MET A 1 -0.75 -11.70 -15.92
N ASN A 2 -1.88 -11.15 -15.46
CA ASN A 2 -2.55 -10.02 -16.12
C ASN A 2 -1.66 -8.76 -16.08
N LEU A 3 -1.49 -8.09 -17.22
CA LEU A 3 -0.67 -6.87 -17.36
C LEU A 3 -1.01 -5.82 -16.29
N VAL A 4 -2.30 -5.66 -15.99
CA VAL A 4 -2.84 -4.76 -14.96
C VAL A 4 -2.27 -5.08 -13.57
N ASN A 5 -2.15 -6.36 -13.21
CA ASN A 5 -1.62 -6.78 -11.90
C ASN A 5 -0.12 -6.45 -11.78
N ASN A 6 0.63 -6.62 -12.86
CA ASN A 6 2.06 -6.29 -12.87
C ASN A 6 2.29 -4.78 -12.76
N ILE A 7 1.53 -3.98 -13.52
CA ILE A 7 1.60 -2.51 -13.47
C ILE A 7 1.24 -2.04 -12.08
N SER A 8 0.14 -2.52 -11.52
CA SER A 8 -0.29 -2.21 -10.16
C SER A 8 0.82 -2.47 -9.13
N LYS A 9 1.41 -3.68 -9.12
CA LYS A 9 2.47 -4.04 -8.18
C LYS A 9 3.70 -3.15 -8.33
N ALA A 10 4.09 -2.86 -9.58
CA ALA A 10 5.19 -1.95 -9.86
C ALA A 10 4.89 -0.53 -9.37
N SER A 11 3.66 -0.04 -9.55
CA SER A 11 3.22 1.27 -9.07
C SER A 11 3.24 1.34 -7.54
N THR A 12 2.77 0.32 -6.82
CA THR A 12 2.81 0.35 -5.35
C THR A 12 4.23 0.24 -4.81
N ALA A 13 5.08 -0.58 -5.43
CA ALA A 13 6.49 -0.66 -5.05
C ALA A 13 7.21 0.69 -5.29
N ALA A 14 6.96 1.34 -6.43
CA ALA A 14 7.49 2.66 -6.74
C ALA A 14 6.98 3.72 -5.75
N PHE A 15 5.70 3.68 -5.38
CA PHE A 15 5.14 4.54 -4.33
C PHE A 15 5.91 4.38 -3.02
N TRP A 16 6.11 3.16 -2.53
CA TRP A 16 6.82 2.93 -1.26
C TRP A 16 8.26 3.40 -1.29
N LEU A 17 9.00 3.13 -2.38
CA LEU A 17 10.36 3.63 -2.54
C LEU A 17 10.41 5.15 -2.50
N LEU A 18 9.52 5.81 -3.24
CA LEU A 18 9.45 7.27 -3.27
C LEU A 18 9.04 7.83 -1.90
N TRP A 19 7.98 7.28 -1.30
CA TRP A 19 7.43 7.75 -0.04
C TRP A 19 8.40 7.59 1.12
N LEU A 20 9.11 6.45 1.20
CA LEU A 20 10.20 6.25 2.17
C LEU A 20 11.37 7.21 1.93
N GLY A 21 11.71 7.47 0.67
CA GLY A 21 12.70 8.49 0.30
C GLY A 21 12.30 9.89 0.77
N VAL A 22 11.02 10.25 0.66
CA VAL A 22 10.49 11.53 1.13
C VAL A 22 10.50 11.60 2.66
N LEU A 23 9.99 10.57 3.35
CA LEU A 23 9.92 10.54 4.82
C LEU A 23 11.31 10.52 5.48
N SER A 24 12.31 9.93 4.83
CA SER A 24 13.70 9.91 5.31
C SER A 24 14.47 11.20 5.00
N GLY A 25 13.88 12.12 4.23
CA GLY A 25 14.55 13.35 3.77
C GLY A 25 15.61 13.13 2.69
N ILE A 26 15.79 11.88 2.21
CA ILE A 26 16.68 11.54 1.08
C ILE A 26 16.16 12.19 -0.21
N VAL A 27 14.83 12.20 -0.39
CA VAL A 27 14.16 12.81 -1.52
C VAL A 27 13.48 14.10 -1.06
N GLN A 28 14.01 15.24 -1.48
CA GLN A 28 13.42 16.55 -1.24
C GLN A 28 12.62 17.00 -2.46
N LEU A 29 11.32 16.70 -2.47
CA LEU A 29 10.42 17.07 -3.57
C LEU A 29 10.34 18.58 -3.80
N ALA A 30 10.48 19.37 -2.73
CA ALA A 30 10.54 20.83 -2.76
C ALA A 30 11.61 21.37 -3.74
N ASN A 31 12.71 20.66 -3.96
CA ASN A 31 13.77 21.08 -4.89
C ASN A 31 13.42 20.80 -6.36
N LEU A 32 12.48 19.89 -6.64
CA LEU A 32 12.08 19.51 -7.99
C LEU A 32 10.90 20.34 -8.49
N HIS A 33 9.91 20.59 -7.63
CA HIS A 33 8.74 21.40 -7.97
C HIS A 33 8.16 22.06 -6.70
N PRO A 34 8.67 23.24 -6.30
CA PRO A 34 8.30 23.89 -5.03
C PRO A 34 6.80 24.16 -4.93
N SER A 35 6.16 24.46 -6.05
CA SER A 35 4.71 24.73 -6.13
C SER A 35 3.84 23.49 -5.89
N SER A 36 4.39 22.30 -6.10
CA SER A 36 3.64 21.03 -6.08
C SER A 36 3.93 20.21 -4.83
N ASP A 37 4.89 20.63 -4.00
CA ASP A 37 5.37 19.89 -2.83
C ASP A 37 4.24 19.53 -1.86
N GLY A 38 3.42 20.51 -1.48
CA GLY A 38 2.27 20.29 -0.60
C GLY A 38 1.22 19.35 -1.20
N VAL A 39 1.00 19.39 -2.52
CA VAL A 39 0.04 18.51 -3.21
C VAL A 39 0.55 17.08 -3.22
N ILE A 40 1.82 16.87 -3.56
CA ILE A 40 2.39 15.51 -3.63
C ILE A 40 2.49 14.90 -2.24
N LEU A 41 2.88 15.67 -1.22
CA LEU A 41 2.86 15.22 0.18
C LEU A 41 1.44 14.82 0.61
N SER A 42 0.44 15.64 0.28
CA SER A 42 -0.96 15.34 0.60
C SER A 42 -1.43 14.05 -0.08
N ILE A 43 -1.10 13.86 -1.36
CA ILE A 43 -1.41 12.63 -2.09
C ILE A 43 -0.74 11.42 -1.44
N GLY A 44 0.54 11.52 -1.07
CA GLY A 44 1.25 10.42 -0.42
C GLY A 44 0.66 10.03 0.94
N TRP A 45 0.24 11.03 1.74
CA TRP A 45 -0.48 10.77 2.99
C TRP A 45 -1.85 10.13 2.76
N VAL A 46 -2.60 10.56 1.76
CA VAL A 46 -3.89 9.93 1.39
C VAL A 46 -3.69 8.47 1.01
N ILE A 47 -2.70 8.17 0.16
CA ILE A 47 -2.39 6.80 -0.24
C ILE A 47 -1.99 5.96 0.98
N LEU A 48 -1.13 6.48 1.86
CA LEU A 48 -0.74 5.79 3.09
C LEU A 48 -1.95 5.52 4.01
N SER A 49 -2.83 6.50 4.19
CA SER A 49 -4.04 6.33 5.00
C SER A 49 -4.95 5.22 4.45
N ILE A 50 -5.09 5.10 3.13
CA ILE A 50 -5.87 4.01 2.51
C ILE A 50 -5.24 2.66 2.86
N HIS A 51 -3.92 2.49 2.73
CA HIS A 51 -3.25 1.24 3.09
C HIS A 51 -3.42 0.89 4.57
N ILE A 52 -3.37 1.88 5.48
CA ILE A 52 -3.63 1.67 6.91
C ILE A 52 -5.07 1.21 7.14
N LEU A 53 -6.04 1.84 6.49
CA LEU A 53 -7.45 1.47 6.60
C LEU A 53 -7.70 0.05 6.10
N GLU A 54 -7.06 -0.37 5.02
CA GLU A 54 -7.16 -1.74 4.50
C GLU A 54 -6.60 -2.77 5.48
N VAL A 55 -5.47 -2.48 6.12
CA VAL A 55 -4.94 -3.32 7.20
C VAL A 55 -5.91 -3.37 8.38
N GLY A 56 -6.55 -2.26 8.73
CA GLY A 56 -7.58 -2.21 9.76
C GLY A 56 -8.78 -3.09 9.43
N ILE A 57 -9.29 -3.01 8.19
CA ILE A 57 -10.38 -3.85 7.68
C ILE A 57 -9.98 -5.33 7.68
N TYR A 58 -8.76 -5.64 7.24
CA TYR A 58 -8.22 -7.00 7.33
C TYR A 58 -8.17 -7.49 8.78
N SER A 59 -7.63 -6.68 9.69
CA SER A 59 -7.50 -7.01 11.11
C SER A 59 -8.85 -7.34 11.74
N PHE A 60 -9.88 -6.53 11.45
CA PHE A 60 -11.24 -6.77 11.93
C PHE A 60 -11.84 -8.06 11.37
N ARG A 61 -11.57 -8.38 10.09
CA ARG A 61 -12.09 -9.57 9.41
C ARG A 61 -11.29 -10.85 9.67
N ALA A 62 -10.09 -10.75 10.22
CA ALA A 62 -9.19 -11.89 10.42
C ALA A 62 -9.72 -12.86 11.49
N GLY A 63 -10.44 -12.36 12.50
CA GLY A 63 -11.04 -13.18 13.55
C GLY A 63 -12.02 -14.23 13.01
N ASP A 64 -12.83 -13.86 12.02
CA ASP A 64 -13.81 -14.75 11.39
C ASP A 64 -13.18 -15.77 10.42
N ARG A 65 -11.85 -15.71 10.18
CA ARG A 65 -11.20 -16.31 9.01
C ARG A 65 -9.89 -17.05 9.29
N GLY A 66 -9.71 -17.52 10.53
CA GLY A 66 -8.55 -18.33 10.93
C GLY A 66 -7.44 -17.57 11.64
N GLY A 67 -7.73 -16.34 12.11
CA GLY A 67 -6.84 -15.56 12.96
C GLY A 67 -5.97 -14.56 12.21
N PHE A 68 -5.43 -13.58 12.95
CA PHE A 68 -4.58 -12.52 12.41
C PHE A 68 -3.18 -13.03 12.10
N LYS A 69 -2.78 -12.95 10.83
CA LYS A 69 -1.41 -13.19 10.38
C LYS A 69 -0.73 -11.87 10.03
N ILE A 70 0.43 -11.64 10.64
CA ILE A 70 1.27 -10.45 10.39
C ILE A 70 1.76 -10.44 8.94
N SER A 71 2.10 -11.61 8.38
CA SER A 71 2.52 -11.75 6.97
C SER A 71 1.48 -11.19 6.00
N ASP A 72 0.21 -11.50 6.25
CA ASP A 72 -0.89 -11.12 5.38
C ASP A 72 -1.24 -9.64 5.59
N ALA A 73 -1.17 -9.15 6.85
CA ALA A 73 -1.29 -7.73 7.16
C ALA A 73 -0.23 -6.90 6.42
N ALA A 74 1.02 -7.35 6.39
CA ALA A 74 2.11 -6.68 5.68
C ALA A 74 1.87 -6.69 4.17
N GLN A 75 1.35 -7.78 3.60
CA GLN A 75 0.98 -7.82 2.18
C GLN A 75 -0.16 -6.85 1.85
N VAL A 76 -1.18 -6.78 2.71
CA VAL A 76 -2.28 -5.80 2.56
C VAL A 76 -1.73 -4.38 2.70
N PHE A 77 -0.83 -4.12 3.65
CA PHE A 77 -0.23 -2.81 3.81
C PHE A 77 0.59 -2.38 2.60
N VAL A 78 1.33 -3.31 1.99
CA VAL A 78 2.24 -2.98 0.88
C VAL A 78 1.53 -2.99 -0.47
N PHE A 79 0.45 -3.76 -0.65
CA PHE A 79 -0.19 -3.98 -1.94
C PHE A 79 -1.72 -3.79 -1.98
N GLY A 80 -2.34 -3.44 -0.86
CA GLY A 80 -3.79 -3.52 -0.62
C GLY A 80 -4.66 -2.73 -1.59
N VAL A 81 -4.21 -1.54 -2.01
CA VAL A 81 -4.99 -0.63 -2.89
C VAL A 81 -5.38 -1.27 -4.23
N PHE A 82 -4.68 -2.32 -4.66
CA PHE A 82 -4.98 -3.06 -5.88
C PHE A 82 -5.28 -4.55 -5.68
N HIS A 83 -5.26 -5.02 -4.43
CA HIS A 83 -5.64 -6.39 -4.06
C HIS A 83 -7.06 -6.47 -3.47
N LEU A 84 -7.89 -5.44 -3.69
CA LEU A 84 -9.33 -5.60 -3.60
C LEU A 84 -9.73 -6.75 -4.56
N ILE A 85 -9.95 -7.93 -3.97
CA ILE A 85 -10.43 -9.20 -4.58
C ILE A 85 -9.32 -10.18 -5.01
N PRO A 86 -9.36 -11.43 -4.52
CA PRO A 86 -9.32 -11.86 -3.14
C PRO A 86 -7.86 -12.19 -2.75
N VAL A 87 -7.51 -12.14 -1.48
CA VAL A 87 -6.54 -13.13 -0.99
C VAL A 87 -7.25 -14.46 -1.23
N SER A 88 -6.99 -15.13 -2.36
CA SER A 88 -7.40 -16.50 -2.55
C SER A 88 -6.63 -17.26 -1.48
N PHE A 89 -7.25 -17.36 -0.31
CA PHE A 89 -6.96 -18.44 0.62
C PHE A 89 -7.27 -19.68 -0.19
N SER A 90 -6.23 -20.20 -0.84
CA SER A 90 -6.25 -21.47 -1.55
C SER A 90 -6.99 -22.42 -0.63
N ASP A 91 -8.10 -22.92 -1.17
CA ASP A 91 -8.95 -23.88 -0.51
C ASP A 91 -8.12 -24.92 0.23
N LYS A 92 -8.62 -25.25 1.42
CA LYS A 92 -8.36 -26.48 2.16
C LYS A 92 -7.67 -27.54 1.30
N LYS A 93 -6.45 -27.91 1.67
CA LYS A 93 -5.98 -29.29 1.56
C LYS A 93 -5.58 -29.75 2.95
#